data_AF-A0A836UBV2-F1
#
_entry.id   AF-A0A836UBV2-F1
#
_cell.length_a   1.000
_cell.length_b   1.000
_cell.length_c   1.000
_cell.angle_alpha   90.00
_cell.angle_beta   90.00
_cell.angle_gamma   90.00
#
_symmetry.space_group_name_H-M   'P 1'
#
loop_
_entity.id
_entity.type
_entity.pdbx_description
1 polymer ?
#
loop_
_entity_poly.entity_id
_entity_poly.type
_entity_poly.pdbx_seq_one_letter_code
_entity_poly.pdbx_strand_id
1 'polypeptide(L)'
;MAEQSWRTGIYLTADVIQQHPNYVLQLRDEIGLDTVVIPFTGELPADVLSLSPYCGRTPTDAELDQLVSRHFDGRPIDPREYEQAKRFCGPAVNADGDDAAFRAIVKQLKEAGLKVWTYGGAYTIRRLTFCPSQQGTQDWFEAVYTHWATQYGLDALDITHTRYSMGSFPLGLFGCTCACCAAAATDLGYDMAKMVADLQSARQGLGELDGARLGDVARLGFGFFDVVQALGLKSGVLDWVRFRTDLIARNLSRFRSIVHEVAT
;
A
#
# COMPACT_ATOMS: atom_id res chain seq x y z
N MET A 1 -35.29 16.71 0.58
CA MET A 1 -33.97 16.47 1.21
C MET A 1 -33.62 15.04 0.89
N ALA A 2 -32.57 14.79 0.11
CA ALA A 2 -32.09 13.41 -0.06
C ALA A 2 -31.57 12.96 1.32
N GLU A 3 -32.08 11.84 1.84
CA GLU A 3 -31.54 11.23 3.04
C GLU A 3 -30.04 11.00 2.83
N GLN A 4 -29.21 11.61 3.67
CA GLN A 4 -27.81 11.22 3.75
C GLN A 4 -27.77 9.81 4.35
N SER A 5 -27.85 8.80 3.48
CA SER A 5 -27.52 7.42 3.82
C SER A 5 -26.03 7.39 4.16
N TRP A 6 -25.72 7.33 5.45
CA TRP A 6 -24.37 7.02 5.91
C TRP A 6 -24.13 5.53 5.64
N ARG A 7 -22.97 5.18 5.09
CA ARG A 7 -22.58 3.78 4.94
C ARG A 7 -22.09 3.24 6.27
N THR A 8 -22.60 2.09 6.66
CA THR A 8 -22.13 1.37 7.87
C THR A 8 -21.40 0.12 7.42
N GLY A 9 -20.07 0.14 7.58
CA GLY A 9 -19.17 -0.94 7.17
C GLY A 9 -18.36 -1.51 8.33
N ILE A 10 -18.05 -2.81 8.28
CA ILE A 10 -17.20 -3.48 9.27
C ILE A 10 -16.17 -4.40 8.62
N TYR A 11 -14.97 -4.47 9.19
CA TYR A 11 -13.97 -5.47 8.82
C TYR A 11 -14.20 -6.76 9.61
N LEU A 12 -14.33 -7.89 8.91
CA LEU A 12 -14.47 -9.21 9.50
C LEU A 12 -13.54 -10.22 8.83
N THR A 13 -13.10 -11.23 9.58
CA THR A 13 -12.37 -12.36 9.01
C THR A 13 -13.35 -13.44 8.55
N ALA A 14 -12.92 -14.26 7.60
CA ALA A 14 -13.67 -15.44 7.15
C ALA A 14 -14.08 -16.35 8.32
N ASP A 15 -13.16 -16.57 9.26
CA ASP A 15 -13.37 -17.40 10.45
C ASP A 15 -14.52 -16.90 11.33
N VAL A 16 -14.58 -15.59 11.61
CA VAL A 16 -15.66 -15.00 12.42
C VAL A 16 -17.03 -15.19 11.75
N ILE A 17 -17.10 -15.02 10.43
CA ILE A 17 -18.36 -15.16 9.68
C ILE A 17 -18.82 -16.62 9.69
N GLN A 18 -17.89 -17.57 9.53
CA GLN A 18 -18.19 -19.00 9.52
C GLN A 18 -18.61 -19.52 10.90
N GLN A 19 -17.92 -19.12 11.96
CA GLN A 19 -18.23 -19.55 13.33
C GLN A 19 -19.51 -18.91 13.87
N HIS A 20 -19.85 -17.71 13.39
CA HIS A 20 -21.01 -16.93 13.87
C HIS A 20 -21.86 -16.39 12.71
N PRO A 21 -22.54 -17.26 11.94
CA PRO A 21 -23.25 -16.86 10.71
C PRO A 21 -24.39 -15.86 10.94
N ASN A 22 -24.98 -15.85 12.14
CA ASN A 22 -26.06 -14.92 12.51
C ASN A 22 -25.54 -13.54 12.93
N TYR A 23 -24.23 -13.38 13.18
CA TYR A 23 -23.67 -12.13 13.69
C TYR A 23 -23.86 -10.99 12.70
N VAL A 24 -23.58 -11.22 11.42
CA VAL A 24 -23.75 -10.21 10.37
C VAL A 24 -25.23 -9.84 10.13
N LEU A 25 -26.15 -10.78 10.35
CA LEU A 25 -27.60 -10.52 10.26
C LEU A 25 -28.06 -9.62 11.41
N GLN A 26 -27.60 -9.89 12.64
CA GLN A 26 -27.89 -9.04 13.79
C GLN A 26 -27.34 -7.63 13.59
N LEU A 27 -26.09 -7.49 13.14
CA LEU A 27 -25.52 -6.16 12.86
C LEU A 27 -26.29 -5.40 11.77
N ARG A 28 -26.75 -6.10 10.72
CA ARG A 28 -27.61 -5.49 9.69
C ARG A 28 -28.91 -4.98 10.30
N ASP A 29 -29.59 -5.82 11.07
CA ASP A 29 -30.94 -5.54 11.56
C ASP A 29 -30.96 -4.53 12.72
N GLU A 30 -29.92 -4.51 13.57
CA GLU A 30 -29.87 -3.67 14.77
C GLU A 30 -29.20 -2.32 14.55
N ILE A 31 -28.12 -2.27 13.75
CA ILE A 31 -27.33 -1.04 13.55
C ILE A 31 -27.27 -0.58 12.09
N GLY A 32 -28.02 -1.24 11.20
CA GLY A 32 -28.08 -0.88 9.79
C GLY A 32 -26.77 -1.15 9.04
N LEU A 33 -26.03 -2.21 9.41
CA LEU A 33 -24.85 -2.63 8.67
C LEU A 33 -25.22 -2.89 7.19
N ASP A 34 -24.49 -2.28 6.26
CA ASP A 34 -24.71 -2.46 4.83
C ASP A 34 -23.52 -3.08 4.10
N THR A 35 -22.31 -2.97 4.65
CA THR A 35 -21.07 -3.39 3.99
C THR A 35 -20.21 -4.24 4.93
N VAL A 36 -19.66 -5.33 4.42
CA VAL A 36 -18.64 -6.13 5.09
C VAL A 36 -17.38 -6.15 4.25
N VAL A 37 -16.25 -5.85 4.89
CA VAL A 37 -14.93 -5.89 4.27
C VAL A 37 -14.19 -7.11 4.80
N ILE A 38 -13.84 -8.05 3.92
CA ILE A 38 -13.18 -9.32 4.28
C ILE A 38 -11.80 -9.44 3.64
N PRO A 39 -10.81 -10.06 4.30
CA PRO A 39 -9.54 -10.34 3.65
C PRO A 39 -9.73 -11.40 2.57
N PHE A 40 -8.99 -11.30 1.47
CA PHE A 40 -8.92 -12.37 0.49
C PHE A 40 -8.27 -13.61 1.11
N THR A 41 -8.97 -14.75 1.02
CA THR A 41 -8.51 -16.06 1.48
C THR A 41 -8.76 -17.15 0.43
N GLY A 42 -8.93 -16.77 -0.83
CA GLY A 42 -9.11 -17.72 -1.92
C GLY A 42 -7.77 -18.15 -2.54
N GLU A 43 -7.87 -18.78 -3.71
CA GLU A 43 -6.72 -19.22 -4.50
C GLU A 43 -6.47 -18.28 -5.68
N LEU A 44 -5.22 -18.21 -6.14
CA LEU A 44 -4.86 -17.53 -7.38
C LEU A 44 -4.54 -18.56 -8.47
N PRO A 45 -5.03 -18.37 -9.71
CA PRO A 45 -4.75 -19.28 -10.81
C PRO A 45 -3.30 -19.16 -11.27
N ALA A 46 -2.81 -20.19 -11.96
CA ALA A 46 -1.41 -20.33 -12.33
C ALA A 46 -0.89 -19.20 -13.25
N ASP A 47 -1.75 -18.66 -14.11
CA ASP A 47 -1.46 -17.52 -14.99
C ASP A 47 -1.23 -16.24 -14.17
N VAL A 48 -2.05 -15.96 -13.17
CA VAL A 48 -1.84 -14.83 -12.25
C VAL A 48 -0.57 -15.05 -11.43
N LEU A 49 -0.38 -16.23 -10.84
CA LEU A 49 0.82 -16.57 -10.06
C LEU A 49 2.11 -16.43 -10.88
N SER A 50 2.06 -16.67 -12.19
CA SER A 50 3.23 -16.54 -13.08
C SER A 50 3.73 -15.10 -13.22
N LEU A 51 2.86 -14.12 -12.95
CA LEU A 51 3.19 -12.69 -12.95
C LEU A 51 3.79 -12.22 -11.62
N SER A 52 3.78 -13.06 -10.58
CA SER A 52 4.45 -12.75 -9.33
C SER A 52 5.96 -12.60 -9.57
N PRO A 53 6.61 -11.55 -9.05
CA PRO A 53 8.07 -11.44 -9.11
C PRO A 53 8.78 -12.51 -8.26
N TYR A 54 8.03 -13.33 -7.52
CA TYR A 54 8.57 -14.50 -6.80
C TYR A 54 8.63 -15.74 -7.70
N CYS A 55 7.98 -15.71 -8.88
CA CYS A 55 7.97 -16.78 -9.87
C CYS A 55 7.51 -18.13 -9.30
N GLY A 56 6.45 -18.12 -8.48
CA GLY A 56 5.84 -19.34 -7.92
C GLY A 56 6.66 -20.09 -6.87
N ARG A 57 7.72 -19.46 -6.33
CA ARG A 57 8.57 -20.06 -5.28
C ARG A 57 8.84 -19.06 -4.16
N THR A 58 9.41 -19.54 -3.06
CA THR A 58 9.93 -18.64 -2.01
C THR A 58 11.16 -17.89 -2.55
N PRO A 59 11.19 -16.55 -2.51
CA PRO A 59 12.33 -15.76 -2.97
C PRO A 59 13.50 -15.85 -1.97
N THR A 60 14.72 -15.71 -2.49
CA THR A 60 15.92 -15.50 -1.68
C THR A 60 16.01 -14.06 -1.16
N ASP A 61 16.83 -13.82 -0.14
CA ASP A 61 17.06 -12.46 0.38
C ASP A 61 17.61 -11.51 -0.69
N ALA A 62 18.51 -12.01 -1.54
CA ALA A 62 19.10 -11.22 -2.62
C ALA A 62 18.06 -10.82 -3.69
N GLU A 63 17.05 -11.66 -3.92
CA GLU A 63 15.94 -11.34 -4.82
C GLU A 63 15.02 -10.31 -4.16
N LEU A 64 14.69 -10.49 -2.88
CA LEU A 64 13.91 -9.52 -2.11
C LEU A 64 14.59 -8.14 -2.07
N ASP A 65 15.92 -8.07 -1.91
CA ASP A 65 16.67 -6.82 -1.96
C ASP A 65 16.37 -6.01 -3.24
N GLN A 66 16.19 -6.70 -4.38
CA GLN A 66 15.88 -6.04 -5.66
C GLN A 66 14.43 -5.57 -5.77
N LEU A 67 13.51 -6.18 -5.02
CA LEU A 67 12.09 -5.86 -5.06
C LEU A 67 11.69 -4.77 -4.06
N VAL A 68 12.38 -4.69 -2.92
CA VAL A 68 12.02 -3.75 -1.87
C VAL A 68 12.56 -2.34 -2.11
N SER A 69 11.92 -1.38 -1.47
CA SER A 69 12.37 0.00 -1.41
C SER A 69 13.77 0.07 -0.81
N ARG A 70 14.56 1.06 -1.25
CA ARG A 70 15.96 1.24 -0.82
C ARG A 70 16.21 2.62 -0.22
N HIS A 71 17.14 2.68 0.71
CA HIS A 71 17.69 3.92 1.26
C HIS A 71 18.67 4.59 0.28
N PHE A 72 19.09 5.82 0.62
CA PHE A 72 20.09 6.58 -0.14
C PHE A 72 21.43 5.85 -0.30
N ASP A 73 21.79 5.01 0.66
CA ASP A 73 23.02 4.21 0.64
C ASP A 73 22.85 2.89 -0.13
N GLY A 74 21.70 2.69 -0.78
CA GLY A 74 21.37 1.51 -1.56
C GLY A 74 20.89 0.31 -0.74
N ARG A 75 20.94 0.35 0.60
CA ARG A 75 20.48 -0.78 1.42
C ARG A 75 18.95 -0.92 1.38
N PRO A 76 18.42 -2.16 1.47
CA PRO A 76 16.98 -2.41 1.53
C PRO A 76 16.34 -1.80 2.78
N ILE A 77 15.08 -1.39 2.65
CA ILE A 77 14.27 -0.90 3.75
C ILE A 77 13.74 -2.10 4.57
N ASP A 78 14.24 -2.19 5.80
CA ASP A 78 13.85 -3.15 6.84
C ASP A 78 13.91 -4.65 6.44
N PRO A 79 15.10 -5.18 6.11
CA PRO A 79 15.28 -6.59 5.73
C PRO A 79 14.90 -7.60 6.83
N ARG A 80 14.67 -7.13 8.06
CA ARG A 80 14.17 -7.95 9.18
C ARG A 80 12.77 -8.52 8.91
N GLU A 81 12.00 -7.95 7.99
CA GLU A 81 10.68 -8.45 7.61
C GLU A 81 10.74 -9.47 6.45
N TYR A 82 11.92 -9.92 6.00
CA TYR A 82 12.05 -10.87 4.87
C TYR A 82 11.39 -12.22 5.14
N GLU A 83 11.50 -12.73 6.36
CA GLU A 83 10.80 -13.98 6.73
C GLU A 83 9.28 -13.85 6.64
N GLN A 84 8.73 -12.66 6.88
CA GLN A 84 7.31 -12.40 6.63
C GLN A 84 7.03 -12.26 5.13
N ALA A 85 7.89 -11.55 4.39
CA ALA A 85 7.74 -11.37 2.94
C ALA A 85 7.72 -12.71 2.19
N LYS A 86 8.59 -13.66 2.60
CA LYS A 86 8.71 -15.01 2.03
C LYS A 86 7.47 -15.91 2.20
N ARG A 87 6.57 -15.57 3.12
CA ARG A 87 5.33 -16.34 3.34
C ARG A 87 4.27 -16.06 2.29
N PHE A 88 4.37 -14.94 1.59
CA PHE A 88 3.42 -14.57 0.55
C PHE A 88 3.74 -15.28 -0.77
N CYS A 89 2.72 -15.47 -1.62
CA CYS A 89 2.89 -16.01 -2.98
C CYS A 89 3.46 -14.97 -3.98
N GLY A 90 3.51 -13.72 -3.56
CA GLY A 90 4.07 -12.57 -4.25
C GLY A 90 4.05 -11.37 -3.31
N PRO A 91 4.47 -10.17 -3.74
CA PRO A 91 4.45 -8.96 -2.90
C PRO A 91 3.16 -8.79 -2.09
N ALA A 92 3.26 -9.03 -0.77
CA ALA A 92 2.23 -8.87 0.26
C ALA A 92 0.90 -9.64 0.10
N VAL A 93 0.77 -10.57 -0.86
CA VAL A 93 -0.49 -11.27 -1.14
C VAL A 93 -0.45 -12.70 -0.62
N ASN A 94 -1.42 -13.04 0.24
CA ASN A 94 -1.71 -14.42 0.61
C ASN A 94 -2.71 -15.02 -0.38
N ALA A 95 -2.53 -16.29 -0.73
CA ALA A 95 -3.40 -17.05 -1.62
C ALA A 95 -3.34 -18.55 -1.29
N ASP A 96 -3.23 -18.86 0.00
CA ASP A 96 -3.06 -20.19 0.58
C ASP A 96 -4.35 -20.76 1.19
N GLY A 97 -5.50 -20.10 0.95
CA GLY A 97 -6.78 -20.52 1.50
C GLY A 97 -7.63 -21.32 0.52
N ASP A 98 -8.89 -21.55 0.90
CA ASP A 98 -9.85 -22.39 0.17
C ASP A 98 -10.80 -21.51 -0.67
N ASP A 99 -10.70 -21.64 -2.00
CA ASP A 99 -11.49 -20.87 -2.94
C ASP A 99 -13.00 -21.12 -2.80
N ALA A 100 -13.41 -22.36 -2.53
CA ALA A 100 -14.81 -22.73 -2.35
C ALA A 100 -15.35 -22.14 -1.04
N ALA A 101 -14.56 -22.17 0.04
CA ALA A 101 -14.92 -21.56 1.30
C ALA A 101 -15.08 -20.04 1.18
N PHE A 102 -14.15 -19.36 0.50
CA PHE A 102 -14.24 -17.92 0.28
C PHE A 102 -15.48 -17.54 -0.54
N ARG A 103 -15.78 -18.27 -1.62
CA ARG A 103 -17.01 -18.08 -2.42
C ARG A 103 -18.27 -18.31 -1.60
N ALA A 104 -18.30 -19.32 -0.73
CA ALA A 104 -19.44 -19.59 0.13
C ALA A 104 -19.72 -18.43 1.08
N ILE A 105 -18.67 -17.84 1.67
CA ILE A 105 -18.78 -16.65 2.54
C ILE A 105 -19.33 -15.46 1.76
N VAL A 106 -18.77 -15.16 0.58
CA VAL A 106 -19.25 -14.04 -0.25
C VAL A 106 -20.72 -14.24 -0.59
N LYS A 107 -21.12 -15.45 -1.00
CA LYS A 107 -22.51 -15.78 -1.30
C LYS A 107 -23.42 -15.58 -0.08
N GLN A 108 -23.04 -16.10 1.09
CA GLN A 108 -23.80 -15.94 2.34
C GLN A 108 -24.04 -14.46 2.67
N LEU A 109 -23.00 -13.62 2.57
CA LEU A 109 -23.11 -12.18 2.84
C LEU A 109 -24.03 -11.47 1.84
N LYS A 110 -23.95 -11.83 0.56
CA LYS A 110 -24.82 -11.29 -0.49
C LYS A 110 -26.28 -11.69 -0.30
N GLU A 111 -26.53 -12.94 0.07
CA GLU A 111 -27.88 -13.45 0.40
C GLU A 111 -28.46 -12.76 1.65
N ALA A 112 -27.58 -12.33 2.58
CA ALA A 112 -27.94 -11.46 3.69
C ALA A 112 -28.20 -10.00 3.27
N GLY A 113 -28.12 -9.65 1.99
CA GLY A 113 -28.37 -8.30 1.49
C GLY A 113 -27.22 -7.32 1.73
N LEU A 114 -26.03 -7.80 2.08
CA LEU A 114 -24.86 -6.97 2.37
C LEU A 114 -24.00 -6.76 1.12
N LYS A 115 -23.36 -5.61 1.06
CA LYS A 115 -22.26 -5.33 0.15
C LYS A 115 -20.98 -5.99 0.66
N VAL A 116 -20.25 -6.63 -0.23
CA VAL A 116 -19.05 -7.40 0.11
C VAL A 116 -17.85 -6.79 -0.57
N TRP A 117 -16.92 -6.28 0.22
CA TRP A 117 -15.65 -5.76 -0.26
C TRP A 117 -14.55 -6.76 0.12
N THR A 118 -13.57 -6.94 -0.75
CA THR A 118 -12.35 -7.68 -0.37
C THR A 118 -11.17 -6.73 -0.26
N TYR A 119 -10.22 -7.05 0.61
CA TYR A 119 -8.90 -6.44 0.64
C TYR A 119 -7.81 -7.50 0.64
N GLY A 120 -6.60 -7.10 0.27
CA GLY A 120 -5.43 -7.94 0.39
C GLY A 120 -4.15 -7.14 0.36
N GLY A 121 -3.08 -7.78 -0.10
CA GLY A 121 -1.75 -7.19 -0.17
C GLY A 121 -1.66 -5.92 -1.01
N ALA A 122 -0.71 -5.06 -0.62
CA ALA A 122 -0.27 -3.90 -1.38
C ALA A 122 1.23 -3.66 -1.14
N TYR A 123 1.76 -2.49 -1.53
CA TYR A 123 3.20 -2.21 -1.47
C TYR A 123 3.81 -2.39 -0.08
N THR A 124 3.11 -2.02 0.99
CA THR A 124 3.66 -2.06 2.35
C THR A 124 3.01 -3.14 3.19
N ILE A 125 3.81 -4.04 3.76
CA ILE A 125 3.31 -5.01 4.75
C ILE A 125 3.15 -4.30 6.10
N ARG A 126 4.27 -3.86 6.68
CA ARG A 126 4.30 -3.03 7.90
C ARG A 126 5.33 -1.92 7.78
N ARG A 127 6.62 -2.29 7.71
CA ARG A 127 7.72 -1.34 7.48
C ARG A 127 8.39 -1.58 6.14
N LEU A 128 8.57 -2.85 5.77
CA LEU A 128 9.04 -3.25 4.47
C LEU A 128 8.02 -2.86 3.42
N THR A 129 8.51 -2.17 2.40
CA THR A 129 7.73 -1.65 1.28
C THR A 129 8.34 -2.15 -0.02
N PHE A 130 7.60 -2.95 -0.80
CA PHE A 130 7.92 -3.27 -2.17
C PHE A 130 7.95 -2.00 -3.02
N CYS A 131 8.93 -1.87 -3.92
CA CYS A 131 9.14 -0.65 -4.68
C CYS A 131 7.95 -0.34 -5.61
N PRO A 132 7.22 0.78 -5.42
CA PRO A 132 6.07 1.11 -6.26
C PRO A 132 6.45 1.48 -7.70
N SER A 133 7.72 1.73 -7.99
CA SER A 133 8.21 2.00 -9.35
C SER A 133 8.66 0.74 -10.08
N GLN A 134 8.68 -0.42 -9.42
CA GLN A 134 9.14 -1.65 -10.05
C GLN A 134 8.02 -2.26 -10.88
N GLN A 135 8.24 -2.41 -12.19
CA GLN A 135 7.20 -2.87 -13.13
C GLN A 135 6.62 -4.24 -12.75
N GLY A 136 7.45 -5.21 -12.38
CA GLY A 136 6.96 -6.53 -11.94
C GLY A 136 6.06 -6.48 -10.71
N THR A 137 6.30 -5.54 -9.78
CA THR A 137 5.38 -5.29 -8.66
C THR A 137 4.06 -4.70 -9.15
N GLN A 138 4.08 -3.82 -10.16
CA GLN A 138 2.85 -3.24 -10.73
C GLN A 138 2.00 -4.29 -11.46
N ASP A 139 2.64 -5.09 -12.32
CA ASP A 139 1.96 -6.11 -13.11
C ASP A 139 1.36 -7.19 -12.20
N TRP A 140 2.06 -7.54 -11.11
CA TRP A 140 1.55 -8.42 -10.07
C TRP A 140 0.24 -7.91 -9.45
N PHE A 141 0.23 -6.68 -8.94
CA PHE A 141 -0.97 -6.13 -8.29
C PHE A 141 -2.12 -5.93 -9.28
N GLU A 142 -1.83 -5.53 -10.51
CA GLU A 142 -2.83 -5.44 -11.57
C GLU A 142 -3.52 -6.79 -11.83
N ALA A 143 -2.73 -7.87 -11.98
CA ALA A 143 -3.27 -9.20 -12.23
C ALA A 143 -4.10 -9.72 -11.04
N VAL A 144 -3.61 -9.54 -9.82
CA VAL A 144 -4.32 -9.95 -8.60
C VAL A 144 -5.63 -9.18 -8.44
N TYR A 145 -5.63 -7.86 -8.60
CA TYR A 145 -6.84 -7.05 -8.46
C TYR A 145 -7.86 -7.34 -9.58
N THR A 146 -7.39 -7.60 -10.79
CA THR A 146 -8.22 -8.05 -11.92
C THR A 146 -8.90 -9.38 -11.62
N HIS A 147 -8.15 -10.35 -11.09
CA HIS A 147 -8.69 -11.65 -10.69
C HIS A 147 -9.75 -11.49 -9.61
N TRP A 148 -9.46 -10.73 -8.54
CA TRP A 148 -10.44 -10.49 -7.48
C TRP A 148 -11.72 -9.82 -7.99
N ALA A 149 -11.58 -8.80 -8.84
CA ALA A 149 -12.70 -8.05 -9.40
C ALA A 149 -13.63 -8.93 -10.26
N THR A 150 -13.09 -9.90 -10.98
CA THR A 150 -13.84 -10.68 -11.97
C THR A 150 -14.38 -12.01 -11.43
N GLN A 151 -13.70 -12.63 -10.46
CA GLN A 151 -13.98 -14.02 -10.12
C GLN A 151 -14.96 -14.23 -8.96
N TYR A 152 -15.12 -13.27 -8.04
CA TYR A 152 -15.80 -13.54 -6.75
C TYR A 152 -17.14 -12.81 -6.55
N GLY A 153 -17.58 -11.99 -7.51
CA GLY A 153 -18.86 -11.25 -7.37
C GLY A 153 -18.84 -10.18 -6.28
N LEU A 154 -17.67 -9.59 -6.01
CA LEU A 154 -17.47 -8.54 -5.01
C LEU A 154 -18.10 -7.22 -5.46
N ASP A 155 -18.49 -6.36 -4.50
CA ASP A 155 -18.98 -5.01 -4.80
C ASP A 155 -17.86 -3.96 -4.91
N ALA A 156 -16.73 -4.18 -4.24
CA ALA A 156 -15.55 -3.32 -4.33
C ALA A 156 -14.28 -4.04 -3.88
N LEU A 157 -13.15 -3.46 -4.26
CA LEU A 157 -11.84 -3.79 -3.69
C LEU A 157 -11.42 -2.65 -2.75
N ASP A 158 -11.13 -2.99 -1.51
CA ASP A 158 -10.49 -2.08 -0.56
C ASP A 158 -8.97 -2.21 -0.70
N ILE A 159 -8.37 -1.21 -1.36
CA ILE A 159 -6.93 -1.14 -1.59
C ILE A 159 -6.30 -0.37 -0.43
N THR A 160 -5.94 -1.10 0.62
CA THR A 160 -5.19 -0.57 1.76
C THR A 160 -3.68 -0.71 1.55
N HIS A 161 -2.88 0.00 2.35
CA HIS A 161 -1.41 -0.10 2.36
C HIS A 161 -0.66 0.17 1.03
N THR A 162 -1.32 0.75 0.03
CA THR A 162 -0.71 1.32 -1.19
C THR A 162 -0.06 2.66 -0.89
N ARG A 163 0.95 2.60 -0.03
CA ARG A 163 1.71 3.73 0.47
C ARG A 163 3.16 3.30 0.62
N TYR A 164 4.02 4.29 0.83
CA TYR A 164 5.34 4.02 1.36
C TYR A 164 5.31 3.70 2.86
N SER A 165 6.46 3.26 3.40
CA SER A 165 6.65 3.00 4.83
C SER A 165 6.07 4.12 5.71
N MET A 166 5.48 3.71 6.82
CA MET A 166 4.82 4.64 7.75
C MET A 166 5.75 5.77 8.23
N GLY A 167 5.21 6.98 8.40
CA GLY A 167 6.00 8.15 8.79
C GLY A 167 6.69 8.02 10.16
N SER A 168 6.17 7.18 11.07
CA SER A 168 6.82 6.85 12.34
C SER A 168 8.04 5.92 12.20
N PHE A 169 8.38 5.53 10.97
CA PHE A 169 9.60 4.82 10.64
C PHE A 169 10.52 5.74 9.82
N PRO A 170 11.39 6.54 10.47
CA PRO A 170 12.17 7.60 9.82
C PRO A 170 13.04 7.11 8.65
N LEU A 171 13.55 5.89 8.76
CA LEU A 171 14.34 5.25 7.71
C LEU A 171 13.54 5.11 6.40
N GLY A 172 12.24 4.79 6.49
CA GLY A 172 11.35 4.66 5.34
C GLY A 172 10.86 5.98 4.74
N LEU A 173 10.98 7.10 5.48
CA LEU A 173 10.59 8.42 5.00
C LEU A 173 11.45 8.87 3.80
N PHE A 174 12.69 8.42 3.78
CA PHE A 174 13.73 8.84 2.84
C PHE A 174 13.92 7.90 1.65
N GLY A 175 13.26 6.73 1.63
CA GLY A 175 13.23 5.83 0.47
C GLY A 175 11.95 5.98 -0.36
N CYS A 176 11.88 5.52 -1.60
CA CYS A 176 12.83 4.68 -2.33
C CYS A 176 13.63 5.46 -3.38
N THR A 177 14.96 5.31 -3.40
CA THR A 177 15.84 5.98 -4.37
C THR A 177 16.54 5.01 -5.33
N CYS A 178 15.88 3.90 -5.67
CA CYS A 178 16.44 2.93 -6.62
C CYS A 178 16.36 3.43 -8.07
N ALA A 179 17.03 2.73 -8.99
CA ALA A 179 17.03 3.06 -10.42
C ALA A 179 15.62 3.11 -11.03
N CYS A 180 14.71 2.22 -10.61
CA CYS A 180 13.32 2.26 -11.08
C CYS A 180 12.60 3.54 -10.62
N CYS A 181 12.83 3.98 -9.38
CA CYS A 181 12.29 5.26 -8.91
C CYS A 181 12.91 6.45 -9.63
N ALA A 182 14.21 6.38 -9.97
CA ALA A 182 14.86 7.43 -10.76
C ALA A 182 14.26 7.55 -12.16
N ALA A 183 14.01 6.43 -12.84
CA ALA A 183 13.31 6.41 -14.12
C ALA A 183 11.88 6.97 -13.99
N ALA A 184 11.11 6.48 -13.01
CA ALA A 184 9.75 6.95 -12.79
C ALA A 184 9.67 8.45 -12.42
N ALA A 185 10.69 8.97 -11.73
CA ALA A 185 10.78 10.39 -11.43
C ALA A 185 10.98 11.21 -12.71
N THR A 186 11.91 10.80 -13.58
CA THR A 186 12.13 11.43 -14.89
C THR A 186 10.84 11.44 -15.72
N ASP A 187 10.12 10.32 -15.78
CA ASP A 187 8.85 10.21 -16.52
C ASP A 187 7.77 11.17 -15.99
N LEU A 188 7.80 11.45 -14.68
CA LEU A 188 6.89 12.38 -14.00
C LEU A 188 7.41 13.84 -13.98
N GLY A 189 8.57 14.11 -14.61
CA GLY A 189 9.15 15.46 -14.68
C GLY A 189 9.96 15.89 -13.46
N TYR A 190 10.36 14.94 -12.61
CA TYR A 190 11.17 15.18 -11.42
C TYR A 190 12.65 14.83 -11.64
N ASP A 191 13.54 15.57 -10.98
CA ASP A 191 14.98 15.27 -10.95
C ASP A 191 15.35 14.48 -9.69
N MET A 192 15.47 13.16 -9.83
CA MET A 192 15.83 12.28 -8.71
C MET A 192 17.20 12.62 -8.12
N ALA A 193 18.20 12.93 -8.93
CA ALA A 193 19.54 13.21 -8.43
C ALA A 193 19.54 14.46 -7.54
N LYS A 194 18.85 15.51 -7.98
CA LYS A 194 18.63 16.72 -7.16
C LYS A 194 17.83 16.42 -5.90
N MET A 195 16.74 15.66 -5.98
CA MET A 195 15.94 15.29 -4.80
C MET A 195 16.78 14.54 -3.77
N VAL A 196 17.58 13.55 -4.19
CA VAL A 196 18.47 12.81 -3.27
C VAL A 196 19.51 13.72 -2.64
N ALA A 197 20.18 14.58 -3.43
CA ALA A 197 21.18 15.51 -2.90
C ALA A 197 20.57 16.49 -1.86
N ASP A 198 19.38 17.01 -2.12
CA ASP A 198 18.68 17.92 -1.21
C ASP A 198 18.20 17.19 0.06
N LEU A 199 17.73 15.93 -0.04
CA LEU A 199 17.37 15.12 1.12
C LEU A 199 18.59 14.75 1.99
N GLN A 200 19.73 14.44 1.37
CA GLN A 200 20.98 14.19 2.09
C GLN A 200 21.45 15.45 2.83
N SER A 201 21.37 16.61 2.17
CA SER A 201 21.66 17.93 2.77
C SER A 201 20.71 18.21 3.94
N ALA A 202 19.42 17.95 3.81
CA ALA A 202 18.44 18.11 4.88
C ALA A 202 18.73 17.16 6.06
N ARG A 203 19.07 15.89 5.79
CA ARG A 203 19.43 14.92 6.83
C ARG A 203 20.67 15.34 7.60
N GLN A 204 21.69 15.88 6.91
CA GLN A 204 22.86 16.43 7.57
C GLN A 204 22.49 17.64 8.44
N GLY A 205 21.71 18.58 7.91
CA GLY A 205 21.25 19.75 8.66
C GLY A 205 20.47 19.39 9.93
N LEU A 206 19.59 18.37 9.86
CA LEU A 206 18.90 17.82 11.02
C LEU A 206 19.85 17.26 12.09
N GLY A 207 20.95 16.64 11.67
CA GLY A 207 21.98 16.11 12.59
C GLY A 207 22.82 17.20 13.26
N GLU A 208 22.86 18.41 12.67
CA GLU A 208 23.59 19.58 13.17
C GLU A 208 22.68 20.58 13.92
N LEU A 209 21.41 20.22 14.15
CA LEU A 209 20.51 21.04 14.97
C LEU A 209 20.92 20.99 16.45
N ASP A 210 21.09 22.16 17.04
CA ASP A 210 21.29 22.33 18.48
C ASP A 210 20.07 22.99 19.13
N GLY A 211 20.07 23.04 20.46
CA GLY A 211 18.99 23.65 21.23
C GLY A 211 18.83 25.15 20.97
N ALA A 212 19.88 25.84 20.54
CA ALA A 212 19.83 27.26 20.19
C ALA A 212 19.03 27.48 18.91
N ARG A 213 19.34 26.72 17.84
CA ARG A 213 18.58 26.75 16.57
C ARG A 213 17.12 26.37 16.77
N LEU A 214 16.84 25.33 17.56
CA LEU A 214 15.45 24.94 17.89
C LEU A 214 14.72 26.03 18.67
N GLY A 215 15.42 26.71 19.59
CA GLY A 215 14.89 27.86 20.32
C GLY A 215 14.56 29.03 19.40
N ASP A 216 15.38 29.29 18.37
CA ASP A 216 15.12 30.33 17.38
C ASP A 216 13.90 29.99 16.51
N VAL A 217 13.75 28.73 16.08
CA VAL A 217 12.53 28.28 15.36
C VAL A 217 11.28 28.47 16.21
N ALA A 218 11.34 28.07 17.48
CA ALA A 218 10.21 28.21 18.40
C ALA A 218 9.82 29.69 18.62
N ARG A 219 10.79 30.61 18.60
CA ARG A 219 10.57 32.07 18.75
C ARG A 219 10.02 32.73 17.49
N LEU A 220 10.36 32.23 16.30
CA LEU A 220 9.84 32.72 15.02
C LEU A 220 8.37 32.33 14.78
N GLY A 221 7.82 31.46 15.63
CA GLY A 221 6.49 30.87 15.48
C GLY A 221 6.63 29.51 14.80
N PHE A 222 5.90 28.51 15.29
CA PHE A 222 5.89 27.15 14.73
C PHE A 222 5.10 27.09 13.39
N GLY A 223 5.36 28.02 12.47
CA GLY A 223 4.88 27.92 11.10
C GLY A 223 5.66 26.85 10.34
N PHE A 224 4.99 26.10 9.47
CA PHE A 224 5.65 25.12 8.61
C PHE A 224 6.79 25.73 7.79
N PHE A 225 6.62 26.97 7.31
CA PHE A 225 7.64 27.68 6.54
C PHE A 225 8.83 28.15 7.37
N ASP A 226 8.62 28.48 8.65
CA ASP A 226 9.72 28.83 9.58
C ASP A 226 10.58 27.60 9.88
N VAL A 227 9.94 26.43 10.02
CA VAL A 227 10.65 25.14 10.12
C VAL A 227 11.40 24.83 8.82
N VAL A 228 10.78 24.98 7.65
CA VAL A 228 11.43 24.77 6.34
C VAL A 228 12.67 25.66 6.19
N GLN A 229 12.56 26.93 6.53
CA GLN A 229 13.65 27.90 6.45
C GLN A 229 14.76 27.62 7.47
N ALA A 230 14.40 27.38 8.74
CA ALA A 230 15.37 27.12 9.79
C ALA A 230 16.12 25.79 9.60
N LEU A 231 15.46 24.80 9.02
CA LEU A 231 16.06 23.51 8.64
C LEU A 231 16.82 23.58 7.31
N GLY A 232 16.81 24.71 6.60
CA GLY A 232 17.47 24.88 5.31
C GLY A 232 16.96 23.90 4.25
N LEU A 233 15.68 23.52 4.30
CA LEU A 233 15.12 22.54 3.37
C LEU A 233 15.08 23.14 1.96
N LYS A 234 15.81 22.50 1.05
CA LYS A 234 15.83 22.87 -0.36
C LYS A 234 14.58 22.33 -1.07
N SER A 235 14.27 22.91 -2.25
CA SER A 235 13.07 22.55 -3.02
C SER A 235 12.96 21.05 -3.32
N GLY A 236 14.08 20.35 -3.48
CA GLY A 236 14.10 18.91 -3.75
C GLY A 236 13.45 18.06 -2.64
N VAL A 237 13.35 18.57 -1.40
CA VAL A 237 12.62 17.88 -0.32
C VAL A 237 11.11 17.92 -0.54
N LEU A 238 10.58 19.04 -1.05
CA LEU A 238 9.16 19.15 -1.40
C LEU A 238 8.85 18.36 -2.67
N ASP A 239 9.72 18.44 -3.67
CA ASP A 239 9.60 17.69 -4.90
C ASP A 239 9.61 16.17 -4.64
N TRP A 240 10.39 15.71 -3.65
CA TRP A 240 10.39 14.33 -3.19
C TRP A 240 9.03 13.85 -2.68
N VAL A 241 8.37 14.67 -1.84
CA VAL A 241 7.03 14.35 -1.31
C VAL A 241 6.00 14.34 -2.44
N ARG A 242 6.09 15.29 -3.38
CA ARG A 242 5.21 15.36 -4.55
C ARG A 242 5.40 14.16 -5.48
N PHE A 243 6.63 13.83 -5.85
CA PHE A 243 6.97 12.66 -6.66
C PHE A 243 6.33 11.38 -6.10
N ARG A 244 6.49 11.14 -4.79
CA ARG A 244 5.92 9.94 -4.14
C ARG A 244 4.40 9.93 -4.18
N THR A 245 3.78 11.10 -3.99
CA THR A 245 2.32 11.24 -4.06
C THR A 245 1.82 10.99 -5.48
N ASP A 246 2.44 11.61 -6.48
CA ASP A 246 2.09 11.49 -7.89
C ASP A 246 2.28 10.06 -8.40
N LEU A 247 3.37 9.40 -7.99
CA LEU A 247 3.63 8.01 -8.35
C LEU A 247 2.54 7.08 -7.80
N ILE A 248 2.19 7.21 -6.52
CA ILE A 248 1.13 6.40 -5.92
C ILE A 248 -0.22 6.72 -6.57
N ALA A 249 -0.53 7.99 -6.81
CA ALA A 249 -1.77 8.41 -7.47
C ALA A 249 -1.88 7.85 -8.91
N ARG A 250 -0.79 7.89 -9.68
CA ARG A 250 -0.70 7.29 -11.02
C ARG A 250 -0.99 5.80 -10.97
N ASN A 251 -0.31 5.07 -10.09
CA ASN A 251 -0.44 3.62 -10.01
C ASN A 251 -1.84 3.20 -9.50
N LEU A 252 -2.38 3.89 -8.49
CA LEU A 252 -3.75 3.66 -8.03
C LEU A 252 -4.79 3.96 -9.11
N SER A 253 -4.58 5.03 -9.90
CA SER A 253 -5.46 5.34 -11.03
C SER A 253 -5.43 4.24 -12.08
N ARG A 254 -4.24 3.69 -12.40
CA ARG A 254 -4.09 2.51 -13.28
C ARG A 254 -4.90 1.33 -12.76
N PHE A 255 -4.72 0.94 -11.50
CA PHE A 255 -5.45 -0.18 -10.91
C PHE A 255 -6.97 0.04 -10.90
N ARG A 256 -7.40 1.25 -10.55
CA ARG A 256 -8.81 1.64 -10.57
C ARG A 256 -9.40 1.50 -11.98
N SER A 257 -8.74 2.05 -13.00
CA SER A 257 -9.23 1.97 -14.37
C SER A 257 -9.41 0.53 -14.82
N ILE A 258 -8.39 -0.32 -14.60
CA ILE A 258 -8.41 -1.71 -15.05
C ILE A 258 -9.50 -2.50 -14.34
N VAL A 259 -9.64 -2.36 -13.01
CA VAL A 259 -10.71 -3.01 -12.24
C VAL A 259 -12.08 -2.61 -12.77
N HIS A 260 -12.29 -1.34 -13.10
CA HIS A 260 -13.56 -0.88 -13.66
C HIS A 260 -13.79 -1.32 -15.11
N GLU A 261 -12.74 -1.48 -15.92
CA GLU A 261 -12.82 -1.98 -17.30
C GLU A 261 -13.17 -3.47 -17.37
N VAL A 262 -12.70 -4.27 -16.40
CA VAL A 262 -12.94 -5.74 -16.38
C VAL A 262 -14.19 -6.14 -15.59
N ALA A 263 -14.71 -5.28 -14.73
CA ALA A 263 -15.88 -5.55 -13.89
C ALA A 263 -17.23 -5.21 -14.54
N THR A 264 -17.25 -4.79 -15.81
CA THR A 264 -18.47 -4.61 -16.63
C THR A 264 -18.87 -5.90 -17.33
#